data_AF-A0A183HJ29-F1
#
_entry.id   AF-A0A183HJ29-F1
#
_cell.length_a   1.000
_cell.length_b   1.000
_cell.length_c   1.000
_cell.angle_alpha   90.00
_cell.angle_beta   90.00
_cell.angle_gamma   90.00
#
_symmetry.space_group_name_H-M   'P 1'
#
loop_
_entity.id
_entity.type
_entity.pdbx_description
1 polymer ?
#
loop_
_entity_poly.entity_id
_entity_poly.type
_entity_poly.pdbx_seq_one_letter_code
_entity_poly.pdbx_strand_id
1 'polypeptide(L)'
;MYGSLPASEQVCKKLGLKKAFFSAYVFIILCVLLNFIFFQLKAFDSTPHGTRKVVVATNIAETSLTIPGIAYVIDCGFVKLRVMNPENYFESLMKLPISQASAQQRAGRAGRIRPGKCYRLYPQKEYDKLIVNTIPEMQRLNLAAVILLLKALGIHNVLRFNYLSRPPSSAMVEGLQSLYYLGALSKDGLLTNPVGVQMTEFPLPPQHSKALLCSGMFISYNLF
;
A
#
# COMPACT_ATOMS: atom_id res chain seq x y z
N MET A 1 16.60 -17.71 27.29
CA MET A 1 16.54 -17.62 25.81
C MET A 1 15.11 -17.89 25.35
N TYR A 2 14.30 -16.85 25.20
CA TYR A 2 12.93 -17.00 24.69
C TYR A 2 13.00 -17.12 23.16
N GLY A 3 12.94 -18.35 22.65
CA GLY A 3 12.81 -18.62 21.23
C GLY A 3 11.45 -18.13 20.73
N SER A 4 11.43 -16.98 20.08
CA SER A 4 10.26 -16.47 19.37
C SER A 4 9.88 -17.45 18.26
N LEU A 5 8.68 -18.04 18.34
CA LEU A 5 8.08 -18.85 17.28
C LEU A 5 8.13 -18.08 15.94
N PRO A 6 8.44 -18.72 14.80
CA PRO A 6 8.44 -18.06 13.50
C PRO A 6 7.07 -17.41 13.21
N ALA A 7 7.06 -16.26 12.52
CA ALA A 7 5.85 -15.46 12.29
C ALA A 7 4.68 -16.24 11.67
N SER A 8 4.95 -17.29 10.88
CA SER A 8 3.95 -18.22 10.36
C SER A 8 3.19 -18.94 11.48
N GLU A 9 3.87 -19.38 12.54
CA GLU A 9 3.30 -20.18 13.62
C GLU A 9 2.44 -19.33 14.57
N GLN A 10 2.80 -18.05 14.77
CA GLN A 10 1.99 -17.10 15.53
C GLN A 10 0.68 -16.76 14.82
N VAL A 11 0.71 -16.56 13.49
CA VAL A 11 -0.50 -16.33 12.69
C VAL A 11 -1.39 -17.58 12.69
N CYS A 12 -0.81 -18.78 12.62
CA CYS A 12 -1.57 -20.03 12.67
C CYS A 12 -2.23 -20.30 14.03
N LYS A 13 -1.58 -19.94 15.16
CA LYS A 13 -2.22 -19.97 16.48
C LYS A 13 -3.41 -19.02 16.56
N LYS A 14 -3.28 -17.82 15.98
CA LYS A 14 -4.35 -16.82 15.95
C LYS A 14 -5.53 -17.23 15.05
N LEU A 15 -5.28 -18.12 14.08
CA LEU A 15 -6.27 -18.70 13.16
C LEU A 15 -6.86 -20.04 13.65
N GLY A 16 -6.44 -20.57 14.80
CA GLY A 16 -7.02 -21.80 15.38
C GLY A 16 -6.70 -23.11 14.64
N LEU A 17 -5.64 -23.15 13.83
CA LEU A 17 -5.31 -24.32 13.00
C LEU A 17 -4.62 -25.43 13.82
N LYS A 18 -5.10 -26.68 13.73
CA LYS A 18 -4.54 -27.85 14.44
C LYS A 18 -3.17 -28.28 13.89
N LYS A 19 -2.28 -28.81 14.74
CA LYS A 19 -0.92 -29.30 14.37
C LYS A 19 -0.88 -30.31 13.20
N ALA A 20 -1.89 -31.17 13.06
CA ALA A 20 -2.00 -32.13 11.95
C ALA A 20 -2.16 -31.45 10.57
N PHE A 21 -2.60 -30.20 10.55
CA PHE A 21 -2.74 -29.38 9.34
C PHE A 21 -1.39 -28.90 8.77
N PHE A 22 -0.26 -29.10 9.48
CA PHE A 22 1.05 -28.60 9.05
C PHE A 22 1.88 -29.61 8.24
N SER A 23 1.69 -30.91 8.43
CA SER A 23 2.47 -31.92 7.69
C SER A 23 2.13 -31.95 6.20
N ALA A 24 0.97 -31.40 5.81
CA ALA A 24 0.46 -31.41 4.44
C ALA A 24 0.44 -30.01 3.79
N TYR A 25 0.78 -28.92 4.50
CA TYR A 25 0.62 -27.56 4.00
C TYR A 25 1.79 -26.63 4.35
N VAL A 26 2.30 -25.92 3.34
CA VAL A 26 3.33 -24.89 3.50
C VAL A 26 2.66 -23.52 3.46
N PHE A 27 2.62 -22.82 4.60
CA PHE A 27 2.01 -21.49 4.72
C PHE A 27 3.02 -20.38 4.45
N ILE A 28 2.68 -19.48 3.53
CA ILE A 28 3.49 -18.34 3.16
C ILE A 28 2.66 -17.08 3.35
N ILE A 29 3.14 -16.17 4.20
CA ILE A 29 2.46 -14.90 4.47
C ILE A 29 3.09 -13.82 3.62
N LEU A 30 2.32 -13.28 2.69
CA LEU A 30 2.73 -12.21 1.80
C LEU A 30 2.06 -10.91 2.27
N CYS A 31 2.81 -10.15 3.06
CA CYS A 31 2.39 -8.85 3.59
C CYS A 31 3.47 -7.81 3.32
N VAL A 32 3.06 -6.62 2.90
CA VAL A 32 3.96 -5.46 2.68
C VAL A 32 4.71 -5.07 3.95
N LEU A 33 4.13 -5.33 5.14
CA LEU A 33 4.71 -4.93 6.43
C LEU A 33 5.88 -5.81 6.90
N LEU A 34 6.17 -6.93 6.23
CA LEU A 34 7.36 -7.72 6.51
C LEU A 34 8.48 -7.21 5.60
N ASN A 35 9.26 -6.25 6.12
CA ASN A 35 10.42 -5.59 5.48
C ASN A 35 11.57 -6.53 5.03
N PHE A 36 11.37 -7.84 5.01
CA PHE A 36 12.36 -8.79 4.50
C PHE A 36 11.91 -9.34 3.15
N ILE A 37 12.46 -8.76 2.07
CA ILE A 37 12.35 -9.24 0.68
C ILE A 37 12.56 -10.76 0.62
N PHE A 38 13.49 -11.30 1.41
CA PHE A 38 13.77 -12.73 1.51
C PHE A 38 12.55 -13.62 1.86
N PHE A 39 11.63 -13.17 2.71
CA PHE A 39 10.42 -13.95 3.04
C PHE A 39 9.38 -13.89 1.93
N GLN A 40 9.34 -12.80 1.16
CA GLN A 40 8.45 -12.69 0.01
C GLN A 40 8.90 -13.62 -1.13
N LEU A 41 10.22 -13.81 -1.30
CA LEU A 41 10.79 -14.69 -2.32
C LEU A 41 10.41 -16.17 -2.12
N LYS A 42 10.23 -16.63 -0.86
CA LYS A 42 9.79 -18.00 -0.57
C LYS A 42 8.45 -18.35 -1.22
N ALA A 43 7.61 -17.37 -1.54
CA ALA A 43 6.35 -17.61 -2.25
C ALA A 43 6.55 -18.25 -3.63
N PHE A 44 7.69 -17.99 -4.26
CA PHE A 44 8.03 -18.47 -5.60
C PHE A 44 8.64 -19.87 -5.61
N ASP A 45 9.22 -20.31 -4.49
CA ASP A 45 9.86 -21.62 -4.38
C ASP A 45 8.86 -22.77 -4.56
N SER A 46 9.33 -23.87 -5.16
CA SER A 46 8.55 -25.11 -5.25
C SER A 46 8.34 -25.73 -3.87
N THR A 47 7.15 -26.28 -3.62
CA THR A 47 6.87 -26.98 -2.36
C THR A 47 7.33 -28.44 -2.41
N PRO A 48 7.79 -29.02 -1.30
CA PRO A 48 8.15 -30.44 -1.22
C PRO A 48 7.01 -31.38 -1.66
N HIS A 49 7.36 -32.56 -2.17
CA HIS A 49 6.38 -33.58 -2.56
C HIS A 49 5.46 -33.95 -1.38
N GLY A 50 4.18 -34.16 -1.68
CA GLY A 50 3.16 -34.47 -0.67
C GLY A 50 2.62 -33.27 0.11
N THR A 51 3.12 -32.06 -0.14
CA THR A 51 2.65 -30.83 0.53
C THR A 51 1.89 -29.90 -0.42
N ARG A 52 0.95 -29.11 0.13
CA ARG A 52 0.21 -28.08 -0.59
C ARG A 52 0.68 -26.68 -0.18
N LYS A 53 1.02 -25.85 -1.17
CA LYS A 53 1.29 -24.43 -0.95
C LYS A 53 0.02 -23.68 -0.57
N VAL A 54 0.05 -22.92 0.53
CA VAL A 54 -1.00 -21.99 0.94
C VAL A 54 -0.39 -20.61 1.11
N VAL A 55 -0.83 -19.65 0.30
CA VAL A 55 -0.37 -18.27 0.40
C VAL A 55 -1.47 -17.41 1.00
N VAL A 56 -1.17 -16.76 2.12
CA VAL A 56 -2.04 -15.76 2.75
C VAL A 56 -1.49 -14.39 2.37
N ALA A 57 -2.24 -13.65 1.54
CA ALA A 57 -1.78 -12.38 1.00
C ALA A 57 -2.77 -11.23 1.22
N THR A 58 -2.26 -10.01 1.25
CA THR A 58 -3.07 -8.79 1.09
C THR A 58 -3.30 -8.50 -0.40
N ASN A 59 -3.81 -7.31 -0.74
CA ASN A 59 -3.95 -6.83 -2.11
C ASN A 59 -2.63 -6.78 -2.91
N ILE A 60 -1.46 -7.02 -2.30
CA ILE A 60 -0.19 -7.17 -3.02
C ILE A 60 -0.21 -8.31 -4.05
N ALA A 61 -0.94 -9.40 -3.77
CA ALA A 61 -1.08 -10.53 -4.70
C ALA A 61 -2.06 -10.24 -5.86
N GLU A 62 -2.82 -9.15 -5.79
CA GLU A 62 -3.83 -8.80 -6.79
C GLU A 62 -3.24 -8.27 -8.08
N THR A 63 -2.15 -7.50 -8.00
CA THR A 63 -1.53 -6.81 -9.13
C THR A 63 -0.06 -7.19 -9.29
N SER A 64 0.74 -7.04 -8.25
CA SER A 64 2.21 -6.95 -8.36
C SER A 64 2.94 -8.29 -8.43
N LEU A 65 2.37 -9.40 -7.95
CA LEU A 65 3.08 -10.69 -7.86
C LEU A 65 2.36 -11.84 -8.58
N THR A 66 3.13 -12.60 -9.36
CA THR A 66 2.65 -13.80 -10.07
C THR A 66 3.21 -15.04 -9.40
N ILE A 67 2.45 -15.62 -8.46
CA ILE A 67 2.90 -16.83 -7.78
C ILE A 67 2.57 -18.04 -8.67
N PRO A 68 3.57 -18.84 -9.07
CA PRO A 68 3.31 -20.02 -9.88
C PRO A 68 2.56 -21.09 -9.09
N GLY A 69 1.70 -21.85 -9.78
CA GLY A 69 0.99 -23.00 -9.23
C GLY A 69 -0.29 -22.69 -8.46
N ILE A 70 -0.72 -21.42 -8.41
CA ILE A 70 -2.01 -21.04 -7.80
C ILE A 70 -3.17 -21.53 -8.68
N ALA A 71 -3.94 -22.47 -8.14
CA ALA A 71 -5.17 -22.97 -8.77
C ALA A 71 -6.44 -22.66 -7.98
N TYR A 72 -6.30 -22.29 -6.70
CA TYR A 72 -7.42 -21.96 -5.84
C TYR A 72 -7.19 -20.58 -5.24
N VAL A 73 -8.18 -19.70 -5.39
CA VAL A 73 -8.20 -18.38 -4.73
C VAL A 73 -9.39 -18.37 -3.78
N ILE A 74 -9.16 -17.88 -2.56
CA ILE A 74 -10.21 -17.64 -1.57
C ILE A 74 -10.24 -16.13 -1.34
N ASP A 75 -11.31 -15.48 -1.79
CA ASP A 75 -11.48 -14.04 -1.71
C ASP A 75 -12.45 -13.67 -0.57
N CYS A 76 -11.94 -12.94 0.43
CA CYS A 76 -12.73 -12.48 1.56
C CYS A 76 -13.57 -11.24 1.26
N GLY A 77 -13.39 -10.58 0.11
CA GLY A 77 -14.20 -9.43 -0.30
C GLY A 77 -13.81 -8.09 0.34
N PHE A 78 -12.70 -8.05 1.09
CA PHE A 78 -12.23 -6.83 1.76
C PHE A 78 -10.81 -6.45 1.36
N VAL A 79 -10.51 -5.17 1.55
CA VAL A 79 -9.18 -4.58 1.39
C VAL A 79 -8.97 -3.53 2.49
N LYS A 80 -7.73 -3.37 2.95
CA LYS A 80 -7.35 -2.23 3.78
C LYS A 80 -6.77 -1.15 2.89
N LEU A 81 -7.38 0.03 2.88
CA LEU A 81 -6.94 1.16 2.07
C LEU A 81 -6.69 2.36 2.96
N ARG A 82 -5.69 3.15 2.59
CA ARG A 82 -5.49 4.48 3.18
C ARG A 82 -6.55 5.39 2.61
N VAL A 83 -7.23 6.12 3.49
CA VAL A 83 -8.25 7.10 3.14
C VAL A 83 -8.02 8.33 3.99
N MET A 84 -8.00 9.49 3.34
CA MET A 84 -8.01 10.78 4.01
C MET A 84 -9.45 11.18 4.36
N ASN A 85 -9.67 11.57 5.61
CA ASN A 85 -10.91 12.22 6.00
C ASN A 85 -10.86 13.70 5.61
N PRO A 86 -11.80 14.21 4.79
CA PRO A 86 -11.78 15.60 4.32
C PRO A 86 -12.09 16.64 5.41
N GLU A 87 -12.68 16.26 6.54
CA GLU A 87 -13.05 17.21 7.60
C GLU A 87 -11.87 17.57 8.51
N ASN A 88 -11.04 16.57 8.83
CA ASN A 88 -9.94 16.72 9.78
C ASN A 88 -8.56 16.46 9.16
N TYR A 89 -8.51 16.13 7.86
CA TYR A 89 -7.30 15.88 7.06
C TYR A 89 -6.39 14.76 7.62
N PHE A 90 -6.94 13.90 8.48
CA PHE A 90 -6.21 12.73 8.97
C PHE A 90 -6.34 11.55 8.00
N GLU A 91 -5.20 10.96 7.68
CA GLU A 91 -5.15 9.71 6.94
C GLU A 91 -5.31 8.51 7.87
N SER A 92 -6.26 7.63 7.56
CA SER A 92 -6.53 6.42 8.31
C SER A 92 -6.50 5.18 7.42
N LEU A 93 -6.06 4.05 7.98
CA LEU A 93 -6.11 2.76 7.30
C LEU A 93 -7.44 2.07 7.61
N MET A 94 -8.38 2.12 6.68
CA MET A 94 -9.73 1.58 6.86
C MET A 94 -9.93 0.26 6.13
N LYS A 95 -10.68 -0.67 6.74
CA LYS A 95 -11.15 -1.89 6.08
C LYS A 95 -12.39 -1.55 5.26
N LEU A 96 -12.31 -1.70 3.95
CA LEU A 96 -13.37 -1.41 3.00
C LEU A 96 -13.71 -2.65 2.16
N PRO A 97 -14.94 -2.75 1.62
CA PRO A 97 -15.26 -3.73 0.60
C PRO A 97 -14.43 -3.46 -0.67
N ILE A 98 -14.14 -4.52 -1.43
CA ILE A 98 -13.44 -4.41 -2.71
C ILE A 98 -14.34 -3.93 -3.84
N SER A 99 -13.76 -3.55 -4.97
CA SER A 99 -14.52 -3.30 -6.21
C SER A 99 -14.77 -4.59 -6.99
N GLN A 100 -15.74 -4.57 -7.91
CA GLN A 100 -15.98 -5.67 -8.84
C GLN A 100 -14.73 -5.96 -9.70
N ALA A 101 -14.04 -4.91 -10.15
CA ALA A 101 -12.77 -5.03 -10.87
C ALA A 101 -11.69 -5.73 -10.03
N SER A 102 -11.56 -5.37 -8.74
CA SER A 102 -10.60 -6.00 -7.82
C SER A 102 -10.91 -7.49 -7.59
N ALA A 103 -12.19 -7.81 -7.38
CA ALA A 103 -12.65 -9.19 -7.27
C ALA A 103 -12.35 -10.02 -8.53
N GLN A 104 -12.48 -9.41 -9.71
CA GLN A 104 -12.16 -10.06 -10.98
C GLN A 104 -10.64 -10.27 -11.15
N GLN A 105 -9.83 -9.28 -10.76
CA GLN A 105 -8.36 -9.40 -10.76
C GLN A 105 -7.89 -10.53 -9.84
N ARG A 106 -8.48 -10.65 -8.64
CA ARG A 106 -8.21 -11.75 -7.70
C ARG A 106 -8.59 -13.10 -8.29
N ALA A 107 -9.77 -13.20 -8.92
CA ALA A 107 -10.21 -14.43 -9.57
C ALA A 107 -9.24 -14.85 -10.68
N GLY A 108 -8.72 -13.90 -11.47
CA GLY A 108 -7.72 -14.14 -12.52
C GLY A 108 -6.34 -14.59 -12.02
N ARG A 109 -6.10 -14.63 -10.71
CA ARG A 109 -4.90 -15.25 -10.12
C ARG A 109 -5.01 -16.77 -10.06
N ALA A 110 -6.23 -17.31 -10.00
CA ALA A 110 -6.48 -18.71 -10.29
C ALA A 110 -6.59 -18.86 -11.82
N GLY A 111 -5.89 -19.84 -12.42
CA GLY A 111 -6.06 -20.11 -13.84
C GLY A 111 -4.88 -19.80 -14.75
N ARG A 112 -3.77 -19.26 -14.23
CA ARG A 112 -2.65 -18.81 -15.09
C ARG A 112 -1.87 -19.94 -15.76
N ILE A 113 -1.67 -21.06 -15.06
CA ILE A 113 -0.89 -22.22 -15.55
C ILE A 113 -1.81 -23.39 -15.88
N ARG A 114 -2.90 -23.53 -15.13
CA ARG A 114 -3.87 -24.63 -15.25
C ARG A 114 -5.25 -24.12 -14.83
N PRO A 115 -6.36 -24.77 -15.24
CA PRO A 115 -7.70 -24.40 -14.80
C PRO A 115 -7.77 -24.22 -13.28
N GLY A 116 -8.34 -23.09 -12.86
CA GLY A 116 -8.42 -22.68 -11.47
C GLY A 116 -9.84 -22.41 -11.02
N LYS A 117 -10.05 -22.33 -9.70
CA LYS A 117 -11.33 -21.96 -9.08
C LYS A 117 -11.11 -20.79 -8.12
N CYS A 118 -12.05 -19.84 -8.14
CA CYS A 118 -12.11 -18.74 -7.19
C CYS A 118 -13.34 -18.90 -6.31
N TYR A 119 -13.15 -18.90 -5.00
CA TYR A 119 -14.20 -18.97 -4.00
C TYR A 119 -14.35 -17.60 -3.35
N ARG A 120 -15.51 -16.96 -3.52
CA ARG A 120 -15.86 -15.68 -2.89
C ARG A 120 -16.61 -15.95 -1.59
N LEU A 121 -16.17 -15.37 -0.49
CA LEU A 121 -16.79 -15.55 0.84
C LEU A 121 -17.97 -14.59 1.08
N TYR A 122 -18.65 -14.18 0.01
CA TYR A 122 -19.79 -13.28 0.02
C TYR A 122 -20.78 -13.70 -1.09
N PRO A 123 -22.09 -13.54 -0.88
CA PRO A 123 -23.09 -13.97 -1.84
C PRO A 123 -23.14 -13.04 -3.06
N GLN A 124 -23.69 -13.53 -4.17
CA GLN A 124 -23.79 -12.76 -5.43
C GLN A 124 -24.48 -11.39 -5.24
N LYS A 125 -25.55 -11.34 -4.44
CA LYS A 125 -26.25 -10.08 -4.09
C LYS A 125 -25.35 -9.01 -3.48
N GLU A 126 -24.30 -9.39 -2.76
CA GLU A 126 -23.34 -8.42 -2.18
C GLU A 126 -22.27 -8.04 -3.21
N TYR A 127 -21.90 -8.95 -4.11
CA TYR A 127 -21.02 -8.64 -5.25
C TYR A 127 -21.65 -7.58 -6.16
N ASP A 128 -22.94 -7.71 -6.45
CA ASP A 128 -23.65 -6.80 -7.35
C ASP A 128 -23.78 -5.38 -6.77
N LYS A 129 -23.70 -5.24 -5.44
CA LYS A 129 -23.68 -3.94 -4.74
C LYS A 129 -22.31 -3.27 -4.71
N LEU A 130 -21.23 -3.98 -5.05
CA LEU A 130 -19.88 -3.43 -5.03
C LEU A 130 -19.73 -2.36 -6.11
N ILE A 131 -18.93 -1.34 -5.81
CA ILE A 131 -18.52 -0.35 -6.83
C ILE A 131 -17.78 -1.06 -7.97
N VAL A 132 -18.02 -0.62 -9.20
CA VAL A 132 -17.43 -1.25 -10.39
C VAL A 132 -15.91 -1.17 -10.36
N ASN A 133 -15.38 0.04 -10.13
CA ASN A 133 -13.96 0.33 -10.09
C ASN A 133 -13.55 0.95 -8.76
N THR A 134 -12.36 0.62 -8.29
CA THR A 134 -11.77 1.25 -7.11
C THR A 134 -11.50 2.72 -7.41
N ILE A 135 -11.88 3.62 -6.51
CA ILE A 135 -11.56 5.05 -6.63
C ILE A 135 -10.03 5.22 -6.73
N PRO A 136 -9.51 6.03 -7.67
CA PRO A 136 -8.08 6.27 -7.82
C PRO A 136 -7.40 6.79 -6.54
N GLU A 137 -6.12 6.43 -6.37
CA GLU A 137 -5.32 6.88 -5.23
C GLU A 137 -5.17 8.41 -5.16
N MET A 138 -4.99 9.05 -6.33
CA MET A 138 -4.91 10.51 -6.48
C MET A 138 -6.16 11.26 -5.99
N GLN A 139 -7.30 10.58 -5.85
CA GLN A 139 -8.54 11.20 -5.38
C GLN A 139 -8.84 10.92 -3.90
N ARG A 140 -7.99 10.15 -3.20
CA ARG A 140 -8.27 9.66 -1.83
C ARG A 140 -7.20 9.96 -0.80
N LEU A 141 -5.99 10.34 -1.23
CA LEU A 141 -4.83 10.53 -0.36
C LEU A 141 -4.33 11.98 -0.37
N ASN A 142 -3.45 12.29 0.58
CA ASN A 142 -2.73 13.56 0.61
C ASN A 142 -1.85 13.70 -0.64
N LEU A 143 -1.92 14.88 -1.26
CA LEU A 143 -1.21 15.19 -2.49
C LEU A 143 0.08 15.98 -2.26
N ALA A 144 0.42 16.35 -1.02
CA ALA A 144 1.60 17.16 -0.70
C ALA A 144 2.89 16.57 -1.30
N ALA A 145 3.10 15.25 -1.20
CA ALA A 145 4.30 14.62 -1.78
C ALA A 145 4.31 14.70 -3.31
N VAL A 146 3.15 14.50 -3.96
CA VAL A 146 2.99 14.58 -5.42
C VAL A 146 3.17 16.02 -5.91
N ILE A 147 2.58 16.99 -5.23
CA ILE A 147 2.69 18.42 -5.55
C ILE A 147 4.14 18.87 -5.42
N LEU A 148 4.84 18.45 -4.36
CA LEU A 148 6.26 18.75 -4.16
C LEU A 148 7.10 18.22 -5.33
N LEU A 149 6.86 16.98 -5.75
CA LEU A 149 7.54 16.37 -6.90
C LEU A 149 7.23 17.10 -8.21
N LEU A 150 5.96 17.43 -8.48
CA LEU A 150 5.57 18.19 -9.68
C LEU A 150 6.28 19.55 -9.73
N LYS A 151 6.38 20.24 -8.60
CA LYS A 151 7.10 21.52 -8.48
C LYS A 151 8.59 21.36 -8.75
N ALA A 152 9.22 20.30 -8.24
CA ALA A 152 10.62 19.99 -8.52
C ALA A 152 10.89 19.66 -9.99
N LEU A 153 9.91 19.07 -10.70
CA LEU A 153 9.96 18.86 -12.15
C LEU A 153 9.76 20.14 -12.99
N GLY A 154 9.60 21.31 -12.35
CA GLY A 154 9.39 22.58 -13.04
C GLY A 154 7.94 22.88 -13.41
N ILE A 155 6.98 22.07 -12.92
CA ILE A 155 5.56 22.31 -13.18
C ILE A 155 5.04 23.35 -12.19
N HIS A 156 5.02 24.62 -12.61
CA HIS A 156 4.58 25.72 -11.76
C HIS A 156 3.06 25.71 -11.52
N ASN A 157 2.25 25.45 -12.55
CA ASN A 157 0.79 25.44 -12.41
C ASN A 157 0.25 24.01 -12.25
N VAL A 158 0.31 23.50 -11.02
CA VAL A 158 -0.22 22.17 -10.68
C VAL A 158 -1.74 22.07 -10.88
N LEU A 159 -2.49 23.17 -10.78
CA LEU A 159 -3.94 23.16 -10.99
C LEU A 159 -4.34 22.91 -12.45
N ARG A 160 -3.50 23.35 -13.40
CA ARG A 160 -3.70 23.15 -14.85
C ARG A 160 -2.99 21.91 -15.40
N PHE A 161 -2.36 21.11 -14.55
CA PHE A 161 -1.70 19.90 -14.98
C PHE A 161 -2.71 18.87 -15.51
N ASN A 162 -2.31 18.10 -16.53
CA ASN A 162 -3.17 17.11 -17.16
C ASN A 162 -3.18 15.79 -16.38
N TYR A 163 -4.02 15.71 -15.35
CA TYR A 163 -4.20 14.52 -14.54
C TYR A 163 -5.09 13.49 -15.25
N LEU A 164 -4.67 12.21 -15.25
CA LEU A 164 -5.51 11.09 -15.72
C LEU A 164 -6.80 10.96 -14.91
N SER A 165 -6.72 11.15 -13.60
CA SER A 165 -7.86 11.21 -12.69
C SER A 165 -7.70 12.43 -11.81
N ARG A 166 -8.39 13.51 -12.17
CA ARG A 166 -8.20 14.82 -11.53
C ARG A 166 -8.47 14.73 -10.02
N PRO A 167 -7.56 15.23 -9.17
CA PRO A 167 -7.77 15.27 -7.73
C PRO A 167 -8.87 16.29 -7.36
N PRO A 168 -9.53 16.11 -6.20
CA PRO A 168 -10.43 17.13 -5.64
C PRO A 168 -9.69 18.45 -5.38
N SER A 169 -10.35 19.57 -5.66
CA SER A 169 -9.77 20.90 -5.44
C SER A 169 -9.39 21.16 -3.98
N SER A 170 -10.18 20.65 -3.03
CA SER A 170 -9.89 20.75 -1.59
C SER A 170 -8.57 20.09 -1.22
N ALA A 171 -8.31 18.88 -1.70
CA ALA A 171 -7.07 18.14 -1.47
C ALA A 171 -5.84 18.85 -2.08
N MET A 172 -6.02 19.50 -3.25
CA MET A 172 -4.96 20.30 -3.87
C MET A 172 -4.59 21.53 -3.03
N VAL A 173 -5.61 22.25 -2.53
CA VAL A 173 -5.42 23.43 -1.68
C VAL A 173 -4.72 23.03 -0.37
N GLU A 174 -5.19 21.98 0.28
CA GLU A 174 -4.61 21.46 1.53
C GLU A 174 -3.14 21.02 1.34
N GLY A 175 -2.84 20.33 0.24
CA GLY A 175 -1.47 19.92 -0.08
C GLY A 175 -0.53 21.11 -0.30
N LEU A 176 -0.99 22.15 -1.01
CA LEU A 176 -0.22 23.39 -1.21
C LEU A 176 -0.01 24.14 0.11
N GLN A 177 -1.06 24.27 0.93
CA GLN A 177 -0.98 24.92 2.25
C GLN A 177 -0.02 24.17 3.17
N SER A 178 -0.09 22.84 3.21
CA SER A 178 0.81 22.00 3.99
C SER A 178 2.28 22.21 3.61
N LEU A 179 2.59 22.26 2.30
CA LEU A 179 3.94 22.51 1.82
C LEU A 179 4.43 23.93 2.11
N TYR A 180 3.54 24.92 2.04
CA TYR A 180 3.85 26.30 2.43
C TYR A 180 4.21 26.39 3.93
N TYR A 181 3.42 25.76 4.81
CA TYR A 181 3.71 25.74 6.25
C TYR A 181 5.00 24.99 6.61
N LEU A 182 5.38 23.97 5.86
CA LEU A 182 6.66 23.28 6.03
C LEU A 182 7.88 24.08 5.52
N GLY A 183 7.63 25.21 4.83
CA GLY A 183 8.66 26.03 4.20
C GLY A 183 9.21 25.43 2.91
N ALA A 184 8.53 24.45 2.32
CA ALA A 184 8.90 23.83 1.05
C ALA A 184 8.49 24.69 -0.16
N LEU A 185 7.45 25.52 0.01
CA LEU A 185 6.98 26.48 -0.99
C LEU A 185 7.05 27.92 -0.48
N SER A 186 7.35 28.86 -1.38
CA SER A 186 7.28 30.30 -1.12
C SER A 186 5.83 30.81 -1.17
N LYS A 187 5.61 32.08 -0.81
CA LYS A 187 4.30 32.76 -0.93
C LYS A 187 3.78 32.78 -2.37
N ASP A 188 4.69 32.83 -3.34
CA ASP A 188 4.37 32.80 -4.78
C ASP A 188 4.11 31.36 -5.28
N GLY A 189 4.16 30.37 -4.39
CA GLY A 189 3.98 28.96 -4.72
C GLY A 189 5.15 28.34 -5.48
N LEU A 190 6.34 28.92 -5.39
CA LEU A 190 7.57 28.40 -5.98
C LEU A 190 8.30 27.48 -4.99
N LEU A 191 9.06 26.51 -5.51
CA LEU A 191 9.88 25.63 -4.68
C LEU A 191 10.99 26.43 -4.00
N THR A 192 11.15 26.28 -2.68
CA THR A 192 12.19 26.98 -1.92
C THR A 192 13.55 26.28 -2.04
N ASN A 193 14.64 27.04 -1.99
CA ASN A 193 16.01 26.56 -1.96
C ASN A 193 16.69 27.09 -0.68
N PRO A 194 17.31 26.24 0.16
CA PRO A 194 17.58 24.80 -0.05
C PRO A 194 16.46 23.86 0.41
N VAL A 195 15.57 24.31 1.30
CA VAL A 195 14.65 23.41 2.03
C VAL A 195 13.74 22.60 1.10
N GLY A 196 13.01 23.26 0.21
CA GLY A 196 12.06 22.59 -0.70
C GLY A 196 12.76 21.61 -1.64
N VAL A 197 13.93 21.99 -2.18
CA VAL A 197 14.76 21.12 -3.03
C VAL A 197 15.21 19.88 -2.26
N GLN A 198 15.81 20.05 -1.09
CA GLN A 198 16.29 18.92 -0.29
C GLN A 198 15.16 17.98 0.14
N MET A 199 13.98 18.52 0.45
CA MET A 199 12.81 17.70 0.80
C MET A 199 12.39 16.77 -0.35
N THR A 200 12.65 17.13 -1.61
CA THR A 200 12.30 16.32 -2.79
C THR A 200 13.22 15.10 -2.99
N GLU A 201 14.41 15.12 -2.38
CA GLU A 201 15.38 14.03 -2.49
C GLU A 201 15.01 12.83 -1.60
N PHE A 202 14.19 13.06 -0.57
CA PHE A 202 13.76 12.00 0.34
C PHE A 202 12.54 11.23 -0.19
N PRO A 203 12.55 9.89 -0.18
CA PRO A 203 11.39 9.06 -0.55
C PRO A 203 10.40 8.95 0.62
N LEU A 204 10.07 10.08 1.25
CA LEU A 204 9.26 10.17 2.45
C LEU A 204 8.18 11.26 2.32
N PRO A 205 7.10 11.18 3.11
CA PRO A 205 6.15 12.28 3.23
C PRO A 205 6.86 13.59 3.61
N PRO A 206 6.44 14.76 3.08
CA PRO A 206 7.11 16.04 3.31
C PRO A 206 7.34 16.38 4.79
N GLN A 207 6.39 16.04 5.66
CA GLN A 207 6.50 16.25 7.10
C GLN A 207 7.69 15.50 7.71
N HIS A 208 7.92 14.25 7.27
CA HIS A 208 9.04 13.43 7.73
C HIS A 208 10.36 13.90 7.13
N SER A 209 10.37 14.27 5.85
CA SER A 209 11.56 14.86 5.20
C SER A 209 12.02 16.11 5.94
N LYS A 210 11.07 16.99 6.32
CA LYS A 210 11.35 18.20 7.10
C LYS A 210 11.92 17.87 8.48
N ALA A 211 11.34 16.90 9.18
CA ALA A 211 11.82 16.48 10.49
C ALA A 211 13.27 15.95 10.43
N LEU A 212 13.60 15.16 9.41
CA LEU A 212 14.96 14.66 9.20
C LEU A 212 15.96 15.80 8.89
N LEU A 213 15.60 16.72 8.01
CA LEU A 213 16.43 17.90 7.72
C LEU A 213 16.71 18.73 8.97
N CYS A 214 15.68 18.97 9.78
CA CYS A 214 15.84 19.68 11.05
C CYS A 214 16.75 18.92 12.02
N SER A 215 16.61 17.58 12.11
CA SER A 215 17.45 16.77 13.01
C SER A 215 18.95 16.87 12.69
N GLY A 216 19.31 16.86 11.39
CA GLY A 216 20.70 17.05 10.95
C GLY A 216 21.25 18.42 11.34
N MET A 217 20.46 19.49 11.18
CA MET A 217 20.86 20.84 11.60
C MET A 217 21.09 20.92 13.11
N PHE A 218 20.17 20.40 13.94
CA PHE A 218 20.29 20.46 15.40
C PHE A 218 21.52 19.72 15.94
N ILE A 219 21.92 18.61 15.33
CA ILE A 219 23.13 17.88 15.70
C ILE A 219 24.37 18.71 15.36
N SER A 220 24.41 19.36 14.19
CA SER A 220 25.52 20.26 13.82
C SER A 220 25.65 21.48 14.74
N TYR A 221 24.55 21.99 15.33
CA TYR A 221 24.58 23.11 16.27
C TYR A 221 24.97 22.73 17.72
N ASN A 222 24.91 21.45 18.10
CA ASN A 222 25.33 20.96 19.44
C ASN A 222 26.76 20.38 19.46
N LEU A 223 27.45 20.38 18.30
CA LEU A 223 28.81 19.85 18.13
C LEU A 223 29.89 20.96 18.01
N PHE A 224 29.51 22.22 18.26
CA PHE A 224 30.38 23.37 18.44
C PHE A 224 29.93 24.17 19.66
#